data_AF-A0A9E5S4Y8-F1
#
_entry.id   AF-A0A9E5S4Y8-F1
#
_cell.length_a   1.000
_cell.length_b   1.000
_cell.length_c   1.000
_cell.angle_alpha   90.00
_cell.angle_beta   90.00
_cell.angle_gamma   90.00
#
_symmetry.space_group_name_H-M   'P 1'
#
loop_
_entity.id
_entity.type
_entity.pdbx_description
1 polymer ?
#
loop_
_entity_poly.entity_id
_entity_poly.type
_entity_poly.pdbx_seq_one_letter_code
_entity_poly.pdbx_strand_id
1 'polypeptide(L)'
;MNDYIASLLALPLMQKLSQLAPEINLRLLPSTNIDATAMLERNEIDLAIGAISATKPRLMTQNLFTDYYLCGMGKNHPLAKGKLTLDKFVRANHLLITLTGEATGFVDRILQEKGLQRRIVMTVNQFAIAPEILAHTDLIAAVNYRSIQHSVFAGDLHLTKLPFEHTPISVNMMWHDRKSQDEAHYWLRQCITTCL
;
A
#
# COMPACT_ATOMS: atom_id res chain seq x y z
N MET A 1 7.26 -3.16 -6.17
CA MET A 1 5.92 -2.64 -5.87
C MET A 1 5.15 -3.68 -5.06
N ASN A 2 4.16 -3.32 -4.23
CA ASN A 2 3.30 -4.30 -3.56
C ASN A 2 2.09 -4.70 -4.44
N ASP A 3 1.38 -5.77 -4.08
CA ASP A 3 0.24 -6.30 -4.84
C ASP A 3 -0.93 -5.32 -4.91
N TYR A 4 -1.16 -4.54 -3.85
CA TYR A 4 -2.14 -3.46 -3.86
C TYR A 4 -1.87 -2.43 -4.97
N ILE A 5 -0.69 -1.83 -5.04
CA ILE A 5 -0.38 -0.83 -6.08
C ILE A 5 -0.35 -1.50 -7.46
N ALA A 6 0.14 -2.75 -7.54
CA ALA A 6 0.08 -3.52 -8.78
C ALA A 6 -1.36 -3.67 -9.29
N SER A 7 -2.32 -3.95 -8.40
CA SER A 7 -3.74 -4.08 -8.77
C SER A 7 -4.35 -2.78 -9.28
N LEU A 8 -3.92 -1.62 -8.75
CA LEU A 8 -4.37 -0.31 -9.23
C LEU A 8 -3.79 0.04 -10.61
N LEU A 9 -2.52 -0.29 -10.84
CA LEU A 9 -1.78 0.19 -12.01
C LEU A 9 -1.84 -0.77 -13.20
N ALA A 10 -1.75 -2.08 -12.97
CA ALA A 10 -1.44 -3.04 -14.03
C ALA A 10 -2.49 -3.06 -15.15
N LEU A 11 -3.78 -3.09 -14.79
CA LEU A 11 -4.87 -3.12 -15.76
C LEU A 11 -4.94 -1.83 -16.61
N PRO A 12 -5.10 -0.62 -16.04
CA PRO A 12 -5.19 0.60 -16.84
C PRO A 12 -3.90 0.86 -17.64
N LEU A 13 -2.74 0.52 -17.10
CA LEU A 13 -1.48 0.65 -17.81
C LEU A 13 -1.41 -0.30 -19.02
N MET A 14 -1.76 -1.58 -18.86
CA MET A 14 -1.73 -2.53 -19.98
C MET A 14 -2.76 -2.20 -21.07
N GLN A 15 -3.94 -1.70 -20.70
CA GLN A 15 -4.91 -1.20 -21.67
C GLN A 15 -4.31 -0.08 -22.54
N LYS A 16 -3.59 0.86 -21.92
CA LYS A 16 -2.92 1.94 -22.63
C LYS A 16 -1.71 1.46 -23.46
N LEU A 17 -0.85 0.62 -22.89
CA LEU A 17 0.36 0.14 -23.55
C LEU A 17 0.06 -0.77 -24.75
N SER A 18 -0.99 -1.59 -24.68
CA SER A 18 -1.40 -2.46 -25.80
C SER A 18 -1.73 -1.69 -27.08
N GLN A 19 -2.12 -0.42 -26.97
CA GLN A 19 -2.42 0.46 -28.11
C GLN A 19 -1.21 1.29 -28.54
N LEU A 20 -0.45 1.82 -27.57
CA LEU A 20 0.63 2.78 -27.85
C LEU A 20 1.99 2.12 -28.11
N ALA A 21 2.25 0.94 -27.54
CA ALA A 21 3.53 0.23 -27.62
C ALA A 21 3.32 -1.29 -27.47
N PRO A 22 2.72 -1.97 -28.47
CA PRO A 22 2.32 -3.38 -28.36
C PRO A 22 3.48 -4.36 -28.15
N GLU A 23 4.70 -3.99 -28.55
CA GLU A 23 5.90 -4.83 -28.44
C GLU A 23 6.68 -4.60 -27.13
N ILE A 24 6.18 -3.77 -26.21
CA ILE A 24 6.86 -3.50 -24.94
C ILE A 24 6.71 -4.69 -23.99
N ASN A 25 7.78 -4.99 -23.25
CA ASN A 25 7.76 -5.95 -22.16
C ASN A 25 7.76 -5.21 -20.83
N LEU A 26 6.79 -5.50 -19.96
CA LEU A 26 6.70 -4.94 -18.62
C LEU A 26 6.89 -6.04 -17.57
N ARG A 27 7.78 -5.79 -16.60
CA ARG A 27 7.99 -6.69 -15.46
C ARG A 27 7.69 -5.97 -14.16
N LEU A 28 6.68 -6.44 -13.43
CA LEU A 28 6.37 -5.95 -12.09
C LEU A 28 7.06 -6.84 -11.05
N LEU A 29 7.93 -6.24 -10.24
CA LEU A 29 8.67 -6.96 -9.19
C LEU A 29 8.06 -6.67 -7.80
N PRO A 30 7.87 -7.69 -6.95
CA PRO A 30 7.38 -7.50 -5.59
C PRO A 30 8.40 -6.77 -4.71
N SER A 31 7.94 -5.86 -3.85
CA SER A 31 8.78 -5.12 -2.89
C SER A 31 8.86 -5.81 -1.51
N THR A 32 9.25 -7.10 -1.46
CA THR A 32 9.20 -7.92 -0.24
C THR A 32 10.60 -8.17 0.33
N ASN A 33 11.33 -7.12 0.78
CA ASN A 33 12.72 -7.12 1.28
C ASN A 33 13.81 -6.72 0.28
N ILE A 34 13.43 -6.03 -0.79
CA ILE A 34 14.37 -5.57 -1.81
C ILE A 34 14.65 -4.09 -1.62
N ASP A 35 15.94 -3.73 -1.51
CA ASP A 35 16.37 -2.33 -1.54
C ASP A 35 16.21 -1.77 -2.96
N ALA A 36 15.03 -1.20 -3.21
CA ALA A 36 14.70 -0.57 -4.48
C ALA A 36 15.68 0.55 -4.86
N THR A 37 16.26 1.24 -3.87
CA THR A 37 17.29 2.25 -4.13
C THR A 37 18.53 1.62 -4.73
N ALA A 38 19.04 0.55 -4.11
CA ALA A 38 20.22 -0.15 -4.60
C ALA A 38 19.99 -0.77 -5.99
N MET A 39 18.79 -1.30 -6.25
CA MET A 39 18.44 -1.81 -7.59
C MET A 39 18.44 -0.70 -8.65
N LEU A 40 17.89 0.48 -8.35
CA LEU A 40 17.92 1.63 -9.24
C LEU A 40 19.36 2.10 -9.51
N GLU A 41 20.21 2.13 -8.49
CA GLU A 41 21.64 2.48 -8.60
C GLU A 41 22.40 1.49 -9.51
N ARG A 42 22.10 0.19 -9.38
CA ARG A 42 22.66 -0.90 -10.18
C ARG A 42 21.98 -1.11 -11.54
N ASN A 43 20.97 -0.30 -11.88
CA ASN A 43 20.19 -0.41 -13.12
C ASN A 43 19.52 -1.79 -13.30
N GLU A 44 19.09 -2.40 -12.19
CA GLU A 44 18.34 -3.67 -12.18
C GLU A 44 16.83 -3.47 -12.36
N ILE A 45 16.34 -2.26 -12.07
CA ILE A 45 14.98 -1.79 -12.33
C ILE A 45 15.03 -0.37 -12.90
N ASP A 46 14.05 -0.01 -13.73
CA ASP A 46 13.89 1.36 -14.23
C ASP A 46 13.17 2.26 -13.23
N LEU A 47 12.15 1.70 -12.55
CA LEU A 47 11.22 2.42 -11.69
C LEU A 47 10.92 1.65 -10.40
N ALA A 48 10.79 2.39 -9.31
CA ALA A 48 10.20 1.91 -8.07
C ALA A 48 8.92 2.69 -7.75
N ILE A 49 7.86 2.00 -7.33
CA ILE A 49 6.60 2.62 -6.93
C ILE A 49 6.19 2.07 -5.57
N GLY A 50 5.91 2.98 -4.63
CA GLY A 50 5.51 2.64 -3.27
C GLY A 50 5.52 3.84 -2.32
N ALA A 51 5.33 3.56 -1.03
CA ALA A 51 5.56 4.52 0.05
C ALA A 51 7.07 4.73 0.24
N ILE A 52 7.70 5.44 -0.70
CA ILE A 52 9.15 5.60 -0.81
C ILE A 52 9.48 7.09 -0.78
N SER A 53 10.53 7.47 -0.08
CA SER A 53 11.06 8.83 -0.05
C SER A 53 12.46 8.86 -0.67
N ALA A 54 12.76 9.89 -1.47
CA ALA A 54 14.12 10.11 -1.94
C ALA A 54 14.98 10.57 -0.75
N THR A 55 15.88 9.70 -0.29
CA THR A 55 16.84 10.01 0.78
C THR A 55 18.26 10.20 0.24
N LYS A 56 18.49 9.95 -1.05
CA LYS A 56 19.81 10.02 -1.69
C LYS A 56 19.86 11.05 -2.84
N PRO A 57 21.02 11.71 -3.10
CA PRO A 57 21.13 12.82 -4.06
C PRO A 57 20.86 12.50 -5.54
N ARG A 58 20.84 11.22 -5.92
CA ARG A 58 20.68 10.78 -7.33
C ARG A 58 19.35 10.09 -7.62
N LEU A 59 18.43 10.11 -6.65
CA LEU A 59 17.09 9.57 -6.82
C LEU A 59 16.12 10.71 -7.00
N MET A 60 15.37 10.64 -8.08
CA MET A 60 14.29 11.55 -8.39
C MET A 60 12.98 10.90 -7.95
N THR A 61 12.07 11.70 -7.41
CA THR A 61 10.73 11.23 -7.02
C THR A 61 9.65 12.11 -7.58
N GLN A 62 8.53 11.49 -7.93
CA GLN A 62 7.29 12.16 -8.28
C GLN A 62 6.15 11.54 -7.47
N ASN A 63 5.36 12.38 -6.81
CA ASN A 63 4.15 11.90 -6.15
C ASN A 63 3.13 11.42 -7.19
N LEU A 64 2.57 10.24 -6.97
CA LEU A 64 1.49 9.70 -7.79
C LEU A 64 0.15 9.98 -7.12
N PHE A 65 0.03 9.65 -5.83
CA PHE A 65 -1.16 9.95 -5.04
C PHE A 65 -0.86 9.91 -3.54
N THR A 66 -1.81 10.41 -2.75
CA THR A 66 -1.84 10.26 -1.29
C THR A 66 -2.96 9.32 -0.89
N ASP A 67 -2.67 8.39 0.00
CA ASP A 67 -3.59 7.40 0.54
C ASP A 67 -3.69 7.49 2.08
N TYR A 68 -4.73 6.90 2.64
CA TYR A 68 -5.07 7.03 4.07
C TYR A 68 -5.22 5.67 4.72
N TYR A 69 -4.78 5.58 5.98
CA TYR A 69 -5.05 4.41 6.81
C TYR A 69 -6.39 4.56 7.53
N LEU A 70 -7.19 3.51 7.46
CA LEU A 70 -8.45 3.37 8.19
C LEU A 70 -8.47 2.03 8.93
N CYS A 71 -9.38 1.89 9.87
CA CYS A 71 -9.68 0.62 10.49
C CYS A 71 -10.75 -0.10 9.66
N GLY A 72 -10.38 -1.22 9.04
CA GLY A 72 -11.27 -2.11 8.31
C GLY A 72 -11.66 -3.31 9.15
N MET A 73 -12.91 -3.76 9.00
CA MET A 73 -13.49 -4.92 9.66
C MET A 73 -14.69 -5.43 8.85
N GLY A 74 -15.15 -6.65 9.12
CA GLY A 74 -16.38 -7.17 8.52
C GLY A 74 -17.59 -6.26 8.78
N LYS A 75 -18.52 -6.18 7.82
CA LYS A 75 -19.69 -5.28 7.88
C LYS A 75 -20.49 -5.42 9.18
N ASN A 76 -20.64 -6.64 9.67
CA ASN A 76 -21.44 -6.98 10.85
C ASN A 76 -20.61 -7.06 12.14
N HIS A 77 -19.32 -6.71 12.09
CA HIS A 77 -18.43 -6.77 13.25
C HIS A 77 -18.98 -5.92 14.42
N PRO A 78 -18.89 -6.36 15.68
CA PRO A 78 -19.42 -5.61 16.82
C PRO A 78 -18.90 -4.17 16.92
N LEU A 79 -17.64 -3.94 16.53
CA LEU A 79 -17.02 -2.61 16.53
C LEU A 79 -17.48 -1.69 15.37
N ALA A 80 -18.20 -2.22 14.38
CA ALA A 80 -18.83 -1.40 13.33
C ALA A 80 -20.01 -0.58 13.87
N LYS A 81 -20.51 -0.94 15.07
CA LYS A 81 -21.59 -0.22 15.75
C LYS A 81 -21.01 0.88 16.64
N GLY A 82 -21.05 2.11 16.14
CA GLY A 82 -20.69 3.32 16.89
C GLY A 82 -19.21 3.70 16.79
N LYS A 83 -18.73 4.52 17.74
CA LYS A 83 -17.37 5.07 17.70
C LYS A 83 -16.34 4.02 18.15
N LEU A 84 -15.32 3.82 17.31
CA LEU A 84 -14.11 3.07 17.66
C LEU A 84 -13.23 3.92 18.57
N THR A 85 -13.04 3.48 19.81
CA THR A 85 -12.13 4.12 20.77
C THR A 85 -10.78 3.40 20.78
N LEU A 86 -9.75 4.06 21.33
CA LEU A 86 -8.42 3.47 21.43
C LEU A 86 -8.42 2.16 22.24
N ASP A 87 -9.14 2.14 23.37
CA ASP A 87 -9.28 0.95 24.21
C ASP A 87 -9.96 -0.22 23.46
N LYS A 88 -11.05 0.04 22.74
CA LYS A 88 -11.72 -0.96 21.90
C LYS A 88 -10.81 -1.50 20.80
N PHE A 89 -10.04 -0.62 20.16
CA PHE A 89 -9.09 -1.00 19.12
C PHE A 89 -7.98 -1.91 19.67
N VAL A 90 -7.38 -1.54 20.80
CA VAL A 90 -6.27 -2.30 21.41
C VAL A 90 -6.70 -3.70 21.86
N ARG A 91 -7.93 -3.83 22.38
CA ARG A 91 -8.49 -5.13 22.85
C ARG A 91 -8.95 -6.06 21.73
N ALA A 92 -9.15 -5.55 20.52
CA ALA A 92 -9.58 -6.37 19.39
C ALA A 92 -8.47 -7.34 18.93
N ASN A 93 -8.86 -8.36 18.16
CA ASN A 93 -7.93 -9.21 17.44
C ASN A 93 -7.56 -8.54 16.10
N HIS A 94 -6.27 -8.49 15.77
CA HIS A 94 -5.80 -7.80 14.56
C HIS A 94 -5.28 -8.75 13.50
N LEU A 95 -5.64 -8.44 12.25
CA LEU A 95 -4.87 -8.81 11.08
C LEU A 95 -3.83 -7.71 10.83
N LEU A 96 -2.58 -8.12 10.65
CA LEU A 96 -1.47 -7.25 10.28
C LEU A 96 -1.07 -7.49 8.83
N ILE A 97 -0.91 -6.41 8.06
CA ILE A 97 -0.38 -6.45 6.70
C ILE A 97 1.01 -5.81 6.71
N THR A 98 2.06 -6.58 6.43
CA THR A 98 3.45 -6.10 6.34
C THR A 98 4.15 -6.63 5.11
N LEU A 99 4.86 -5.75 4.39
CA LEU A 99 5.64 -6.16 3.20
C LEU A 99 6.83 -7.07 3.56
N THR A 100 7.37 -6.91 4.77
CA THR A 100 8.51 -7.67 5.29
C THR A 100 8.12 -9.04 5.85
N GLY A 101 6.83 -9.23 6.18
CA GLY A 101 6.35 -10.39 6.93
C GLY A 101 6.62 -10.30 8.44
N GLU A 102 7.22 -9.21 8.93
CA GLU A 102 7.43 -8.98 10.35
C GLU A 102 6.09 -8.86 11.09
N ALA A 103 6.06 -9.33 12.34
CA ALA A 103 4.89 -9.28 13.21
C ALA A 103 4.67 -7.91 13.88
N THR A 104 5.31 -6.85 13.37
CA THR A 104 5.18 -5.48 13.86
C THR A 104 5.04 -4.51 12.69
N GLY A 105 4.26 -3.45 12.86
CA GLY A 105 4.02 -2.42 11.85
C GLY A 105 4.04 -1.01 12.42
N PHE A 106 3.63 -0.02 11.61
CA PHE A 106 3.61 1.38 12.04
C PHE A 106 2.64 1.62 13.22
N VAL A 107 1.49 0.92 13.24
CA VAL A 107 0.53 1.00 14.34
C VAL A 107 1.16 0.55 15.65
N ASP A 108 1.95 -0.52 15.63
CA ASP A 108 2.56 -1.08 16.83
C ASP A 108 3.58 -0.09 17.43
N ARG A 109 4.32 0.63 16.60
CA ARG A 109 5.20 1.73 17.04
C ARG A 109 4.42 2.87 17.71
N ILE A 110 3.32 3.33 17.10
CA ILE A 110 2.46 4.39 17.66
C ILE A 110 1.83 3.95 19.00
N LEU A 111 1.40 2.69 19.10
CA LEU A 111 0.85 2.16 20.35
C LEU A 111 1.92 2.04 21.43
N GLN A 112 3.13 1.59 21.06
CA GLN A 112 4.26 1.45 21.98
C GLN A 112 4.69 2.80 22.58
N GLU A 113 4.70 3.88 21.80
CA GLU A 113 4.94 5.25 22.29
C GLU A 113 3.94 5.68 23.37
N LYS A 114 2.76 5.05 23.43
CA LYS A 114 1.71 5.27 24.42
C LYS A 114 1.69 4.20 25.53
N GLY A 115 2.66 3.29 25.56
CA GLY A 115 2.71 2.17 26.50
C GLY A 115 1.63 1.10 26.25
N LEU A 116 1.06 1.05 25.06
CA LEU A 116 -0.01 0.11 24.68
C LEU A 116 0.51 -0.97 23.73
N GLN A 117 -0.13 -2.13 23.75
CA GLN A 117 0.14 -3.25 22.84
C GLN A 117 -1.17 -3.88 22.40
N ARG A 118 -1.27 -4.28 21.13
CA ARG A 118 -2.44 -4.97 20.57
C ARG A 118 -2.11 -6.44 20.28
N ARG A 119 -3.14 -7.27 20.14
CA ARG A 119 -2.99 -8.67 19.77
C ARG A 119 -3.03 -8.85 18.25
N ILE A 120 -1.91 -9.24 17.65
CA ILE A 120 -1.84 -9.70 16.25
C ILE A 120 -2.17 -11.19 16.21
N VAL A 121 -3.25 -11.57 15.53
CA VAL A 121 -3.65 -12.98 15.35
C VAL A 121 -3.05 -13.56 14.07
N MET A 122 -2.93 -12.74 13.03
CA MET A 122 -2.42 -13.15 11.74
C MET A 122 -1.60 -12.02 11.12
N THR A 123 -0.49 -12.38 10.48
CA THR A 123 0.33 -11.48 9.66
C THR A 123 0.32 -11.98 8.23
N VAL A 124 0.09 -11.07 7.28
CA VAL A 124 0.13 -11.35 5.84
C VAL A 124 0.99 -10.31 5.13
N ASN A 125 1.51 -10.68 3.95
CA ASN A 125 2.27 -9.76 3.10
C ASN A 125 1.53 -9.37 1.81
N GLN A 126 0.32 -9.87 1.61
CA GLN A 126 -0.54 -9.60 0.47
C GLN A 126 -1.74 -8.78 0.93
N PHE A 127 -1.94 -7.62 0.31
CA PHE A 127 -3.10 -6.77 0.58
C PHE A 127 -4.38 -7.42 0.02
N ALA A 128 -4.27 -8.16 -1.09
CA ALA A 128 -5.41 -8.72 -1.81
C ALA A 128 -6.25 -9.71 -0.99
N ILE A 129 -5.65 -10.39 -0.01
CA ILE A 129 -6.35 -11.38 0.83
C ILE A 129 -6.99 -10.78 2.07
N ALA A 130 -6.63 -9.55 2.45
CA ALA A 130 -7.11 -8.91 3.66
C ALA A 130 -8.64 -8.70 3.67
N PRO A 131 -9.29 -8.27 2.58
CA PRO A 131 -10.74 -8.08 2.58
C PRO A 131 -11.52 -9.35 2.92
N GLU A 132 -11.13 -10.47 2.30
CA GLU A 132 -11.81 -11.76 2.49
C GLU A 132 -11.68 -12.26 3.93
N ILE A 133 -10.48 -12.11 4.52
CA ILE A 133 -10.23 -12.46 5.92
C ILE A 133 -11.09 -11.59 6.84
N LEU A 134 -11.11 -10.27 6.63
CA LEU A 134 -11.88 -9.34 7.47
C LEU A 134 -13.39 -9.55 7.36
N ALA A 135 -13.90 -9.91 6.18
CA ALA A 135 -15.32 -10.15 5.97
C ALA A 135 -15.85 -11.38 6.72
N HIS A 136 -14.99 -12.40 6.92
CA HIS A 136 -15.37 -13.70 7.46
C HIS A 136 -14.80 -14.01 8.85
N THR A 137 -14.21 -13.03 9.52
CA THR A 137 -13.63 -13.20 10.87
C THR A 137 -13.93 -12.01 11.79
N ASP A 138 -13.68 -12.19 13.08
CA ASP A 138 -13.72 -11.11 14.08
C ASP A 138 -12.39 -10.33 14.17
N LEU A 139 -11.66 -10.23 13.05
CA LEU A 139 -10.42 -9.46 12.97
C LEU A 139 -10.71 -8.03 12.52
N ILE A 140 -9.91 -7.10 13.02
CA ILE A 140 -9.80 -5.74 12.48
C ILE A 140 -8.41 -5.51 11.91
N ALA A 141 -8.25 -4.55 11.01
CA ALA A 141 -6.94 -4.20 10.46
C ALA A 141 -6.82 -2.69 10.20
N ALA A 142 -5.61 -2.17 10.36
CA ALA A 142 -5.24 -0.89 9.78
C ALA A 142 -4.91 -1.12 8.30
N VAL A 143 -5.71 -0.55 7.41
CA VAL A 143 -5.70 -0.82 5.96
C VAL A 143 -5.68 0.48 5.16
N ASN A 144 -5.13 0.41 3.96
CA ASN A 144 -5.19 1.47 2.98
C ASN A 144 -6.62 1.58 2.43
N TYR A 145 -7.19 2.79 2.40
CA TYR A 145 -8.57 2.99 1.90
C TYR A 145 -8.75 2.38 0.51
N ARG A 146 -7.87 2.75 -0.42
CA ARG A 146 -7.92 2.30 -1.82
C ARG A 146 -7.68 0.79 -1.98
N SER A 147 -6.99 0.12 -1.05
CA SER A 147 -6.73 -1.32 -1.16
C SER A 147 -7.96 -2.18 -0.86
N ILE A 148 -8.98 -1.61 -0.21
CA ILE A 148 -10.17 -2.36 0.21
C ILE A 148 -11.50 -1.72 -0.23
N GLN A 149 -11.44 -0.57 -0.91
CA GLN A 149 -12.63 0.22 -1.27
C GLN A 149 -13.70 -0.60 -2.01
N HIS A 150 -13.30 -1.53 -2.88
CA HIS A 150 -14.24 -2.37 -3.63
C HIS A 150 -15.11 -3.24 -2.71
N SER A 151 -14.52 -3.88 -1.70
CA SER A 151 -15.27 -4.70 -0.72
C SER A 151 -16.15 -3.85 0.21
N VAL A 152 -15.78 -2.58 0.42
CA VAL A 152 -16.64 -1.64 1.15
C VAL A 152 -17.86 -1.25 0.31
N PHE A 153 -17.67 -0.97 -0.99
CA PHE A 153 -18.77 -0.70 -1.92
C PHE A 153 -19.69 -1.90 -2.13
N ALA A 154 -19.12 -3.11 -2.14
CA ALA A 154 -19.88 -4.37 -2.19
C ALA A 154 -20.71 -4.63 -0.92
N GLY A 155 -20.40 -3.95 0.18
CA GLY A 155 -21.11 -4.09 1.46
C GLY A 155 -20.55 -5.14 2.40
N ASP A 156 -19.42 -5.77 2.06
CA ASP A 156 -18.78 -6.83 2.84
C ASP A 156 -18.03 -6.28 4.06
N LEU A 157 -17.51 -5.05 3.95
CA LEU A 157 -16.67 -4.42 4.97
C LEU A 157 -17.26 -3.11 5.50
N HIS A 158 -16.88 -2.79 6.73
CA HIS A 158 -17.05 -1.48 7.35
C HIS A 158 -15.69 -0.79 7.53
N LEU A 159 -15.65 0.51 7.28
CA LEU A 159 -14.50 1.36 7.50
C LEU A 159 -14.78 2.45 8.52
N THR A 160 -13.84 2.67 9.43
CA THR A 160 -13.87 3.79 10.37
C THR A 160 -12.47 4.38 10.57
N LYS A 161 -12.38 5.60 11.08
CA LYS A 161 -11.09 6.25 11.35
C LYS A 161 -10.32 5.47 12.42
N LEU A 162 -8.99 5.43 12.29
CA LEU A 162 -8.14 4.95 13.37
C LEU A 162 -8.28 5.86 14.59
N PRO A 163 -8.31 5.31 15.83
CA PRO A 163 -8.54 6.10 17.04
C PRO A 163 -7.27 6.80 17.56
N PHE A 164 -6.39 7.21 16.65
CA PHE A 164 -5.14 7.91 16.92
C PHE A 164 -4.67 8.65 15.66
N GLU A 165 -3.91 9.71 15.87
CA GLU A 165 -3.29 10.48 14.78
C GLU A 165 -2.21 9.66 14.07
N HIS A 166 -2.15 9.82 12.76
CA HIS A 166 -1.15 9.21 11.90
C HIS A 166 -0.98 10.04 10.63
N THR A 167 0.19 9.95 10.01
CA THR A 167 0.46 10.63 8.74
C THR A 167 -0.15 9.83 7.58
N PRO A 168 -0.80 10.50 6.61
CA PRO A 168 -1.16 9.87 5.34
C PRO A 168 0.06 9.29 4.62
N ILE A 169 -0.18 8.35 3.71
CA ILE A 169 0.86 7.72 2.91
C ILE A 169 0.97 8.42 1.56
N SER A 170 2.13 8.99 1.26
CA SER A 170 2.45 9.39 -0.11
C SER A 170 2.98 8.19 -0.89
N VAL A 171 2.26 7.78 -1.94
CA VAL A 171 2.74 6.81 -2.91
C VAL A 171 3.47 7.56 -4.01
N ASN A 172 4.75 7.27 -4.15
CA ASN A 172 5.65 7.96 -5.06
C ASN A 172 6.21 6.99 -6.09
N MET A 173 6.48 7.53 -7.27
CA MET A 173 7.34 6.94 -8.27
C MET A 173 8.76 7.45 -8.05
N MET A 174 9.75 6.56 -8.11
CA MET A 174 11.16 6.86 -7.91
C MET A 174 12.00 6.27 -9.05
N TRP A 175 12.97 7.03 -9.54
CA TRP A 175 13.94 6.61 -10.55
C TRP A 175 15.32 7.21 -10.28
N HIS A 176 16.35 6.67 -10.93
CA HIS A 176 17.70 7.24 -10.87
C HIS A 176 17.84 8.42 -11.85
N ASP A 177 18.53 9.49 -11.43
CA ASP A 177 18.70 10.73 -12.20
C ASP A 177 19.22 10.53 -13.64
N ARG A 178 20.06 9.51 -13.90
CA ARG A 178 20.54 9.08 -15.22
C ARG A 178 19.43 8.82 -16.23
N LYS A 179 18.23 8.46 -15.78
CA LYS A 179 17.03 8.24 -16.61
C LYS A 179 16.16 9.49 -16.77
N SER A 180 16.61 10.65 -16.28
CA SER A 180 15.82 11.89 -16.35
C SER A 180 15.76 12.45 -17.77
N GLN A 181 16.81 12.26 -18.57
CA GLN A 181 16.88 12.69 -19.97
C GLN A 181 16.51 11.59 -20.99
N ASP A 182 16.16 10.39 -20.51
CA ASP A 182 15.73 9.27 -21.36
C ASP A 182 14.26 9.47 -21.76
N GLU A 183 14.01 9.71 -23.06
CA GLU A 183 12.67 10.01 -23.59
C GLU A 183 11.70 8.83 -23.45
N ALA A 184 12.16 7.60 -23.67
CA ALA A 184 11.34 6.40 -23.52
C ALA A 184 10.94 6.20 -22.06
N HIS A 185 11.89 6.41 -21.15
CA HIS A 185 11.61 6.35 -19.72
C HIS A 185 10.70 7.51 -19.27
N TYR A 186 10.87 8.73 -19.79
CA TYR A 186 9.95 9.84 -19.53
C TYR A 186 8.53 9.52 -19.99
N TRP A 187 8.39 8.99 -21.21
CA TRP A 187 7.11 8.56 -21.76
C TRP A 187 6.43 7.49 -20.89
N LEU A 188 7.17 6.49 -20.42
CA LEU A 188 6.63 5.47 -19.51
C LEU A 188 6.14 6.08 -18.20
N ARG A 189 6.90 7.02 -17.61
CA ARG A 189 6.49 7.75 -16.40
C ARG A 189 5.17 8.50 -16.62
N GLN A 190 5.01 9.16 -17.76
CA GLN A 190 3.75 9.85 -18.10
C GLN A 190 2.58 8.86 -18.24
N CYS A 191 2.80 7.71 -18.90
CA CYS A 191 1.78 6.68 -18.98
C CYS A 191 1.32 6.22 -17.59
N ILE A 192 2.26 5.96 -16.68
CA ILE A 192 1.96 5.58 -15.29
C ILE A 192 1.17 6.67 -14.56
N THR A 193 1.61 7.94 -14.64
CA THR A 193 0.93 9.05 -13.97
C THR A 193 -0.52 9.21 -14.44
N THR A 194 -0.83 8.95 -15.71
CA THR A 194 -2.21 9.07 -16.22
C THR A 194 -3.12 7.89 -15.86
N CYS A 195 -2.59 6.82 -15.27
CA CYS A 195 -3.35 5.60 -14.95
C CYS A 195 -3.78 5.53 -13.47
N LEU A 196 -3.38 6.48 -12.63
CA LEU A 196 -3.55 6.45 -11.17
C LEU A 196 -4.33 7.66 -10.63
#